data_AF-A0A9W6DT08-F1
#
_entry.id   AF-A0A9W6DT08-F1
#
_cell.length_a   1.000
_cell.length_b   1.000
_cell.length_c   1.000
_cell.angle_alpha   90.00
_cell.angle_beta   90.00
_cell.angle_gamma   90.00
#
_symmetry.space_group_name_H-M   'P 1'
#
loop_
_entity.id
_entity.type
_entity.pdbx_description
1 polymer ?
#
loop_
_entity_poly.entity_id
_entity_poly.type
_entity_poly.pdbx_seq_one_letter_code
_entity_poly.pdbx_strand_id
1 'polypeptide(L)'
;MPRQRQPRPVAPGWRMTIFEHYLRRIQPAADNLDQVDQFWLNFLGHYFPQGDMCGVERERCHIHPRPRLHRNVFVAHVRPPQRRHRVVAVECRWFPTDTSSGWENDYDWEQVRQTLRSHMLSDWTMRTTARTTYGIVAVGDRIRFYYMSRNDLEGELRTWNGRPANAAEAEESAILNIQDPGDQGIIHELLLRMRRDVLSGSNTY
;
A
#
# COMPACT_ATOMS: atom_id res chain seq x y z
N MET A 1 -6.40 20.15 25.88
CA MET A 1 -5.51 19.42 24.95
C MET A 1 -5.91 17.95 24.96
N PRO A 2 -6.47 17.36 23.90
CA PRO A 2 -6.66 15.91 23.87
C PRO A 2 -5.27 15.26 23.85
N ARG A 3 -4.98 14.39 24.83
CA ARG A 3 -3.77 13.56 24.82
C ARG A 3 -3.72 12.82 23.48
N GLN A 4 -2.66 13.01 22.70
CA GLN A 4 -2.35 12.11 21.58
C GLN A 4 -2.25 10.70 22.18
N ARG A 5 -3.23 9.84 21.91
CA ARG A 5 -3.11 8.42 22.25
C ARG A 5 -1.90 7.91 21.50
N GLN A 6 -0.90 7.40 22.23
CA GLN A 6 0.21 6.73 21.59
C GLN A 6 -0.34 5.56 20.76
N PRO A 7 0.10 5.40 19.50
CA PRO A 7 -0.31 4.28 18.67
C PRO A 7 -0.02 2.97 19.39
N ARG A 8 -0.96 2.03 19.40
CA ARG A 8 -0.74 0.71 20.00
C ARG A 8 0.44 0.01 19.30
N PRO A 9 1.30 -0.74 19.99
CA PRO A 9 2.28 -1.60 19.34
C PRO A 9 1.58 -2.56 18.35
N VAL A 10 2.15 -2.75 17.18
CA VAL A 10 1.65 -3.69 16.17
C VAL A 10 2.75 -4.73 15.97
N ALA A 11 2.45 -5.99 16.29
CA ALA A 11 3.38 -7.10 16.06
C ALA A 11 3.48 -7.42 14.56
N PRO A 12 4.58 -8.04 14.09
CA PRO A 12 4.69 -8.51 12.71
C PRO A 12 3.52 -9.42 12.33
N GLY A 13 2.71 -8.98 11.36
CA GLY A 13 1.55 -9.74 10.91
C GLY A 13 1.92 -11.12 10.36
N TRP A 14 3.12 -11.26 9.80
CA TRP A 14 3.62 -12.48 9.17
C TRP A 14 3.61 -13.72 10.08
N ARG A 15 3.66 -13.53 11.41
CA ARG A 15 3.66 -14.64 12.40
C ARG A 15 2.26 -15.07 12.83
N MET A 16 1.21 -14.45 12.27
CA MET A 16 -0.18 -14.79 12.60
C MET A 16 -0.69 -15.81 11.59
N THR A 17 -1.22 -16.93 12.10
CA THR A 17 -1.71 -18.06 11.28
C THR A 17 -2.71 -17.64 10.20
N ILE A 18 -3.52 -16.61 10.46
CA ILE A 18 -4.46 -16.09 9.47
C ILE A 18 -3.78 -15.48 8.24
N PHE A 19 -2.66 -14.77 8.42
CA PHE A 19 -1.93 -14.15 7.32
C PHE A 19 -1.08 -15.17 6.57
N GLU A 20 -0.53 -16.18 7.27
CA GLU A 20 0.10 -17.33 6.63
C GLU A 20 -0.89 -18.07 5.70
N HIS A 21 -2.14 -18.24 6.14
CA HIS A 21 -3.16 -18.87 5.30
C HIS A 21 -3.46 -18.07 4.02
N TYR A 22 -3.57 -16.75 4.12
CA TYR A 22 -3.75 -15.90 2.94
C TYR A 22 -2.53 -15.93 2.01
N LEU A 23 -1.32 -15.85 2.56
CA LEU A 23 -0.08 -15.87 1.80
C LEU A 23 0.07 -17.14 0.96
N ARG A 24 -0.23 -18.31 1.54
CA ARG A 24 -0.14 -19.60 0.82
C ARG A 24 -1.08 -19.68 -0.38
N ARG A 25 -2.11 -18.85 -0.45
CA ARG A 25 -3.07 -18.81 -1.56
C ARG A 25 -2.66 -17.87 -2.69
N ILE A 26 -1.67 -17.02 -2.47
CA ILE A 26 -1.08 -16.17 -3.50
C ILE A 26 -0.02 -17.01 -4.22
N GLN A 27 -0.41 -17.66 -5.31
CA GLN A 27 0.48 -18.50 -6.12
C GLN A 27 0.26 -18.25 -7.62
N PRO A 28 1.30 -18.38 -8.45
CA PRO A 28 1.15 -18.45 -9.90
C PRO A 28 0.16 -19.54 -10.31
N ALA A 29 -0.63 -19.31 -11.37
CA ALA A 29 -1.60 -20.26 -11.94
C ALA A 29 -2.84 -20.61 -11.09
N ALA A 30 -3.09 -19.96 -9.95
CA ALA A 30 -4.37 -20.09 -9.28
C ALA A 30 -5.45 -19.25 -9.97
N ASP A 31 -6.60 -19.82 -10.31
CA ASP A 31 -7.83 -19.12 -10.77
C ASP A 31 -8.45 -18.20 -9.68
N ASN A 32 -7.68 -17.84 -8.66
CA ASN A 32 -8.15 -17.14 -7.49
C ASN A 32 -7.79 -15.65 -7.59
N LEU A 33 -8.52 -14.99 -8.48
CA LEU A 33 -8.40 -13.57 -8.80
C LEU A 33 -8.50 -12.65 -7.56
N ASP A 34 -9.21 -13.06 -6.50
CA ASP A 34 -9.45 -12.17 -5.35
C ASP A 34 -8.44 -12.35 -4.19
N GLN A 35 -7.34 -13.12 -4.34
CA GLN A 35 -6.45 -13.38 -3.20
C GLN A 35 -5.54 -12.22 -2.83
N VAL A 36 -5.03 -11.48 -3.82
CA VAL A 36 -4.07 -10.39 -3.57
C VAL A 36 -4.76 -9.23 -2.85
N ASP A 37 -5.92 -8.79 -3.33
CA ASP A 37 -6.70 -7.73 -2.68
C ASP A 37 -7.27 -8.18 -1.33
N GLN A 38 -7.73 -9.44 -1.21
CA GLN A 38 -8.20 -9.96 0.08
C GLN A 38 -7.07 -10.03 1.10
N PHE A 39 -5.86 -10.46 0.71
CA PHE A 39 -4.69 -10.42 1.58
C PHE A 39 -4.42 -8.99 2.05
N TRP A 40 -4.29 -8.04 1.13
CA TRP A 40 -3.98 -6.65 1.47
C TRP A 40 -5.07 -5.97 2.30
N LEU A 41 -6.35 -6.27 2.05
CA LEU A 41 -7.48 -5.79 2.86
C LEU A 41 -7.32 -6.19 4.33
N ASN A 42 -7.04 -7.47 4.60
CA ASN A 42 -6.90 -7.96 5.96
C ASN A 42 -5.56 -7.56 6.58
N PHE A 43 -4.48 -7.61 5.79
CA PHE A 43 -3.14 -7.30 6.24
C PHE A 43 -3.04 -5.84 6.67
N LEU A 44 -3.54 -4.90 5.86
CA LEU A 44 -3.61 -3.50 6.26
C LEU A 44 -4.56 -3.27 7.44
N GLY A 45 -5.62 -4.06 7.59
CA GLY A 45 -6.51 -3.98 8.75
C GLY A 45 -5.80 -4.22 10.08
N HIS A 46 -4.76 -5.05 10.08
CA HIS A 46 -3.90 -5.30 11.24
C HIS A 46 -2.99 -4.11 11.57
N TYR A 47 -2.41 -3.46 10.55
CA TYR A 47 -1.53 -2.29 10.74
C TYR A 47 -2.31 -0.99 10.98
N PHE A 48 -3.52 -0.87 10.44
CA PHE A 48 -4.35 0.33 10.52
C PHE A 48 -5.70 0.02 11.17
N PRO A 49 -5.72 -0.35 12.47
CA PRO A 49 -6.92 -0.79 13.13
C PRO A 49 -7.90 0.36 13.40
N GLN A 50 -9.19 0.03 13.49
CA GLN A 50 -10.26 0.98 13.83
C GLN A 50 -10.04 1.72 15.15
N GLY A 51 -9.34 1.10 16.10
CA GLY A 51 -8.97 1.73 17.36
C GLY A 51 -8.09 2.99 17.21
N ASP A 52 -7.43 3.15 16.07
CA ASP A 52 -6.64 4.33 15.71
C ASP A 52 -7.37 5.26 14.73
N MET A 53 -8.70 5.13 14.62
CA MET A 53 -9.54 5.89 13.68
C MET A 53 -9.23 5.61 12.20
N CYS A 54 -8.65 4.46 11.91
CA CYS A 54 -8.43 3.98 10.56
C CYS A 54 -9.52 3.01 10.10
N GLY A 55 -9.73 2.89 8.80
CA GLY A 55 -10.56 1.86 8.19
C GLY A 55 -9.92 1.39 6.90
N VAL A 56 -10.02 0.10 6.60
CA VAL A 56 -9.55 -0.44 5.33
C VAL A 56 -10.75 -0.78 4.46
N GLU A 57 -10.68 -0.33 3.22
CA GLU A 57 -11.76 -0.41 2.27
C GLU A 57 -11.30 -1.10 1.01
N ARG A 58 -12.26 -1.68 0.30
CA ARG A 58 -12.01 -2.32 -0.98
C ARG A 58 -12.98 -1.77 -2.00
N GLU A 59 -12.46 -1.24 -3.10
CA GLU A 59 -13.25 -0.62 -4.17
C GLU A 59 -12.90 -1.23 -5.51
N ARG A 60 -13.83 -1.20 -6.47
CA ARG A 60 -13.56 -1.68 -7.83
C ARG A 60 -12.57 -0.73 -8.51
N CYS A 61 -11.60 -1.30 -9.21
CA CYS A 61 -10.73 -0.53 -10.08
C CYS A 61 -11.54 -0.12 -11.32
N HIS A 62 -11.70 1.18 -11.55
CA HIS A 62 -12.51 1.68 -12.68
C HIS A 62 -11.69 2.00 -13.93
N ILE A 63 -10.36 2.04 -13.82
CA ILE A 63 -9.46 2.52 -14.87
C ILE A 63 -8.79 1.35 -15.62
N HIS A 64 -8.80 0.13 -15.07
CA HIS A 64 -8.23 -1.04 -15.74
C HIS A 64 -9.14 -1.58 -16.85
N PRO A 65 -8.60 -2.17 -17.95
CA PRO A 65 -9.40 -2.78 -19.02
C PRO A 65 -10.32 -3.93 -18.57
N ARG A 66 -10.04 -4.54 -17.42
CA ARG A 66 -10.87 -5.60 -16.79
C ARG A 66 -11.39 -5.20 -15.39
N PRO A 67 -12.12 -4.08 -15.27
CA PRO A 67 -12.35 -3.41 -13.99
C PRO A 67 -13.18 -4.24 -13.00
N ARG A 68 -14.02 -5.15 -13.49
CA ARG A 68 -14.88 -6.01 -12.64
C ARG A 68 -14.13 -7.05 -11.83
N LEU A 69 -12.92 -7.39 -12.26
CA LEU A 69 -12.10 -8.42 -11.63
C LEU A 69 -10.98 -7.82 -10.77
N HIS A 70 -10.67 -6.54 -10.91
CA HIS A 70 -9.64 -5.88 -10.12
C HIS A 70 -10.23 -5.00 -9.02
N ARG A 71 -9.70 -5.14 -7.82
CA ARG A 71 -10.11 -4.33 -6.66
C ARG A 71 -8.89 -3.67 -6.05
N ASN A 72 -9.04 -2.40 -5.73
CA ASN A 72 -8.04 -1.63 -5.00
C ASN A 72 -8.37 -1.64 -3.52
N VAL A 73 -7.32 -1.61 -2.71
CA VAL A 73 -7.44 -1.52 -1.25
C VAL A 73 -7.01 -0.14 -0.81
N PHE A 74 -7.79 0.49 0.05
CA PHE A 74 -7.50 1.82 0.57
C PHE A 74 -7.50 1.81 2.09
N VAL A 75 -6.56 2.52 2.69
CA VAL A 75 -6.63 2.89 4.10
C VAL A 75 -7.21 4.29 4.18
N ALA A 76 -8.33 4.44 4.88
CA ALA A 76 -8.90 5.71 5.27
C ALA A 76 -8.52 6.03 6.73
N HIS A 77 -8.23 7.29 7.01
CA HIS A 77 -8.02 7.79 8.36
C HIS A 77 -9.00 8.94 8.62
N VAL A 78 -9.79 8.80 9.69
CA VAL A 78 -10.76 9.80 10.13
C VAL A 78 -10.15 10.69 11.20
N ARG A 79 -10.15 12.00 10.98
CA ARG A 79 -9.81 12.98 12.02
C ARG A 79 -10.99 13.89 12.35
N PRO A 80 -11.16 14.26 13.64
CA PRO A 80 -12.06 15.35 14.02
C PRO A 80 -11.72 16.63 13.24
N PRO A 81 -12.72 17.43 12.81
CA PRO A 81 -14.15 17.28 13.09
C PRO A 81 -14.93 16.41 12.08
N GLN A 82 -14.40 15.26 11.62
CA GLN A 82 -15.03 14.20 10.80
C GLN A 82 -14.65 14.18 9.31
N ARG A 83 -13.46 14.67 8.93
CA ARG A 83 -12.98 14.44 7.57
C ARG A 83 -12.31 13.08 7.45
N ARG A 84 -12.94 12.19 6.67
CA ARG A 84 -12.38 10.92 6.24
C ARG A 84 -11.50 11.17 5.02
N HIS A 85 -10.24 10.78 5.10
CA HIS A 85 -9.28 10.90 4.02
C HIS A 85 -8.59 9.57 3.76
N ARG A 86 -8.52 9.14 2.50
CA ARG A 86 -7.67 8.01 2.13
C ARG A 86 -6.21 8.44 2.17
N VAL A 87 -5.37 7.56 2.69
CA VAL A 87 -3.97 7.85 3.04
C VAL A 87 -2.99 6.81 2.50
N VAL A 88 -3.46 5.61 2.25
CA VAL A 88 -2.72 4.55 1.57
C VAL A 88 -3.63 3.99 0.49
N ALA A 89 -3.10 3.82 -0.72
CA ALA A 89 -3.76 3.09 -1.81
C ALA A 89 -2.89 1.89 -2.20
N VAL A 90 -3.53 0.76 -2.48
CA VAL A 90 -2.89 -0.45 -2.99
C VAL A 90 -3.51 -0.80 -4.34
N GLU A 91 -2.68 -0.77 -5.39
CA GLU A 91 -3.04 -1.33 -6.70
C GLU A 91 -2.71 -2.82 -6.68
N CYS A 92 -3.74 -3.65 -6.60
CA CYS A 92 -3.60 -5.10 -6.57
C CYS A 92 -3.73 -5.69 -7.98
N ARG A 93 -2.68 -6.38 -8.43
CA ARG A 93 -2.59 -7.15 -9.66
C ARG A 93 -2.33 -8.61 -9.34
N TRP A 94 -2.84 -9.47 -10.21
CA TRP A 94 -2.48 -10.89 -10.17
C TRP A 94 -1.09 -11.09 -10.74
N PHE A 95 -0.60 -12.31 -10.61
CA PHE A 95 0.57 -12.74 -11.36
C PHE A 95 0.39 -12.48 -12.86
N PRO A 96 1.45 -12.05 -13.57
CA PRO A 96 1.44 -12.06 -15.03
C PRO A 96 1.32 -13.49 -15.57
N THR A 97 1.06 -13.61 -16.86
CA THR A 97 0.94 -14.92 -17.53
C THR A 97 2.25 -15.70 -17.47
N ASP A 98 3.38 -15.02 -17.65
CA ASP A 98 4.72 -15.60 -17.48
C ASP A 98 5.23 -15.28 -16.07
N THR A 99 5.45 -16.33 -15.28
CA THR A 99 5.98 -16.27 -13.90
C THR A 99 7.25 -17.07 -13.74
N SER A 100 8.01 -17.23 -14.84
CA SER A 100 9.36 -17.78 -14.78
C SER A 100 10.23 -17.03 -13.77
N SER A 101 11.25 -17.70 -13.23
CA SER A 101 12.11 -17.11 -12.20
C SER A 101 12.72 -15.80 -12.70
N GLY A 102 12.50 -14.70 -11.98
CA GLY A 102 12.99 -13.37 -12.36
C GLY A 102 12.01 -12.55 -13.20
N TRP A 103 10.78 -13.03 -13.45
CA TRP A 103 9.73 -12.31 -14.19
C TRP A 103 9.51 -10.88 -13.70
N GLU A 104 9.75 -10.64 -12.40
CA GLU A 104 9.59 -9.33 -11.79
C GLU A 104 10.55 -8.28 -12.36
N ASN A 105 11.66 -8.68 -12.98
CA ASN A 105 12.60 -7.75 -13.59
C ASN A 105 12.14 -7.27 -14.97
N ASP A 106 11.33 -8.06 -15.67
CA ASP A 106 10.82 -7.77 -17.01
C ASP A 106 9.38 -7.21 -16.99
N TYR A 107 8.74 -7.22 -15.81
CA TYR A 107 7.38 -6.73 -15.64
C TYR A 107 7.30 -5.20 -15.77
N ASP A 108 6.28 -4.70 -16.47
CA ASP A 108 6.04 -3.26 -16.62
C ASP A 108 5.49 -2.62 -15.33
N TRP A 109 6.38 -2.39 -14.38
CA TRP A 109 6.07 -1.72 -13.11
C TRP A 109 5.64 -0.27 -13.32
N GLU A 110 6.10 0.38 -14.39
CA GLU A 110 5.75 1.77 -14.66
C GLU A 110 4.28 1.90 -15.04
N GLN A 111 3.75 1.00 -15.86
CA GLN A 111 2.31 0.97 -16.17
C GLN A 111 1.45 0.84 -14.90
N VAL A 112 1.84 -0.05 -13.98
CA VAL A 112 1.06 -0.26 -12.74
C VAL A 112 1.21 0.91 -11.79
N ARG A 113 2.41 1.52 -11.69
CA ARG A 113 2.64 2.77 -10.96
C ARG A 113 1.79 3.91 -11.51
N GLN A 114 1.71 4.09 -12.83
CA GLN A 114 0.87 5.11 -13.44
C GLN A 114 -0.62 4.86 -13.20
N THR A 115 -1.03 3.59 -13.15
CA THR A 115 -2.40 3.22 -12.77
C THR A 115 -2.71 3.61 -11.32
N LEU A 116 -1.81 3.27 -10.38
CA LEU A 116 -1.92 3.68 -8.99
C LEU A 116 -1.96 5.20 -8.84
N ARG A 117 -1.08 5.92 -9.54
CA ARG A 117 -1.07 7.39 -9.57
C ARG A 117 -2.41 7.95 -10.05
N SER A 118 -2.95 7.41 -11.14
CA SER A 118 -4.24 7.82 -11.69
C SER A 118 -5.37 7.63 -10.67
N HIS A 119 -5.38 6.50 -9.94
CA HIS A 119 -6.34 6.27 -8.86
C HIS A 119 -6.20 7.32 -7.75
N MET A 120 -4.98 7.54 -7.25
CA MET A 120 -4.71 8.50 -6.17
C MET A 120 -5.07 9.94 -6.56
N LEU A 121 -4.88 10.32 -7.83
CA LEU A 121 -5.26 11.64 -8.35
C LEU A 121 -6.77 11.79 -8.58
N SER A 122 -7.44 10.72 -9.02
CA SER A 122 -8.90 10.70 -9.19
C SER A 122 -9.64 10.79 -7.85
N ASP A 123 -9.02 10.30 -6.77
CA ASP A 123 -9.57 10.36 -5.44
C ASP A 123 -9.29 11.71 -4.79
N TRP A 124 -10.32 12.58 -4.75
CA TRP A 124 -10.20 13.90 -4.15
C TRP A 124 -9.74 13.86 -2.69
N THR A 125 -10.07 12.80 -1.95
CA THR A 125 -9.72 12.69 -0.52
C THR A 125 -8.24 12.42 -0.30
N MET A 126 -7.55 11.86 -1.31
CA MET A 126 -6.11 11.65 -1.37
C MET A 126 -5.38 12.86 -1.97
N ARG A 127 -5.91 13.43 -3.05
CA ARG A 127 -5.32 14.59 -3.73
C ARG A 127 -5.31 15.87 -2.88
N THR A 128 -6.39 16.12 -2.14
CA THR A 128 -6.56 17.36 -1.36
C THR A 128 -6.11 17.24 0.10
N THR A 129 -5.50 16.10 0.45
CA THR A 129 -4.99 15.91 1.80
C THR A 129 -3.82 16.86 2.06
N ALA A 130 -3.83 17.56 3.19
CA ALA A 130 -2.71 18.39 3.63
C ALA A 130 -1.51 17.55 4.16
N ARG A 131 -1.27 16.36 3.59
CA ARG A 131 -0.24 15.40 4.02
C ARG A 131 0.17 14.49 2.86
N THR A 132 1.36 13.92 2.99
CA THR A 132 1.84 12.82 2.15
C THR A 132 0.85 11.66 2.16
N THR A 133 0.55 11.11 0.99
CA THR A 133 -0.19 9.85 0.84
C THR A 133 0.73 8.77 0.30
N TYR A 134 0.42 7.51 0.58
CA TYR A 134 1.25 6.38 0.20
C TYR A 134 0.57 5.51 -0.86
N GLY A 135 1.41 4.92 -1.70
CA GLY A 135 1.02 3.96 -2.71
C GLY A 135 1.75 2.64 -2.50
N ILE A 136 1.07 1.54 -2.73
CA ILE A 136 1.66 0.20 -2.83
C ILE A 136 1.22 -0.39 -4.16
N VAL A 137 2.17 -0.81 -4.97
CA VAL A 137 1.87 -1.68 -6.10
C VAL A 137 2.12 -3.11 -5.64
N ALA A 138 1.11 -3.98 -5.80
CA ALA A 138 1.22 -5.39 -5.45
C ALA A 138 0.82 -6.27 -6.63
N VAL A 139 1.79 -7.00 -7.19
CA VAL A 139 1.61 -7.88 -8.36
C VAL A 139 1.92 -9.30 -7.91
N GLY A 140 0.88 -10.11 -7.71
CA GLY A 140 1.04 -11.44 -7.12
C GLY A 140 1.66 -11.34 -5.73
N ASP A 141 2.87 -11.89 -5.57
CA ASP A 141 3.66 -11.85 -4.34
C ASP A 141 4.74 -10.74 -4.32
N ARG A 142 4.89 -9.98 -5.41
CA ARG A 142 5.89 -8.90 -5.53
C ARG A 142 5.27 -7.54 -5.29
N ILE A 143 6.00 -6.67 -4.59
CA ILE A 143 5.46 -5.39 -4.16
C ILE A 143 6.50 -4.27 -4.27
N ARG A 144 6.01 -3.06 -4.52
CA ARG A 144 6.80 -1.82 -4.49
C ARG A 144 6.05 -0.74 -3.72
N PHE A 145 6.81 0.13 -3.08
CA PHE A 145 6.30 1.20 -2.23
C PHE A 145 6.57 2.58 -2.82
N TYR A 146 5.57 3.44 -2.72
CA TYR A 146 5.57 4.80 -3.25
C TYR A 146 4.96 5.79 -2.27
N TYR A 147 5.24 7.06 -2.49
CA TYR A 147 4.52 8.16 -1.85
C TYR A 147 4.24 9.28 -2.85
N MET A 148 3.16 10.01 -2.60
CA MET A 148 2.85 11.29 -3.23
C MET A 148 3.05 12.38 -2.19
N SER A 149 3.98 13.30 -2.47
CA SER A 149 4.25 14.43 -1.57
C SER A 149 3.02 15.32 -1.45
N ARG A 150 2.83 15.91 -0.26
CA ARG A 150 1.83 16.98 -0.07
C ARG A 150 2.11 18.18 -0.98
N ASN A 151 3.38 18.47 -1.21
CA ASN A 151 3.83 19.70 -1.87
C ASN A 151 3.91 19.55 -3.38
N ASP A 152 3.68 18.34 -3.90
CA ASP A 152 3.72 18.07 -5.32
C ASP A 152 2.32 18.22 -5.93
N LEU A 153 2.12 19.34 -6.62
CA LEU A 153 0.86 19.68 -7.28
C LEU A 153 0.60 18.85 -8.54
N GLU A 154 1.66 18.29 -9.14
CA GLU A 154 1.56 17.35 -10.27
C GLU A 154 1.22 15.94 -9.79
N GLY A 155 1.37 15.66 -8.50
CA GLY A 155 1.09 14.38 -7.86
C GLY A 155 1.91 13.25 -8.47
N GLU A 156 3.21 13.45 -8.61
CA GLU A 156 4.16 12.41 -8.97
C GLU A 156 4.23 11.34 -7.86
N LEU A 157 4.30 10.07 -8.27
CA LEU A 157 4.57 8.98 -7.35
C LEU A 157 6.06 8.69 -7.30
N ARG A 158 6.65 9.04 -6.15
CA ARG A 158 8.06 8.80 -5.86
C ARG A 158 8.24 7.47 -5.17
N THR A 159 9.35 6.80 -5.46
CA THR A 159 9.82 5.63 -4.72
C THR A 159 9.85 5.92 -3.23
N TRP A 160 9.35 4.97 -2.43
CA TRP A 160 9.44 5.01 -0.98
C TRP A 160 10.17 3.79 -0.43
N ASN A 161 11.33 4.02 0.20
CA ASN A 161 12.11 3.01 0.93
C ASN A 161 12.12 3.30 2.45
N GLY A 162 11.17 4.11 2.91
CA GLY A 162 11.08 4.55 4.30
C GLY A 162 11.91 5.79 4.62
N ARG A 163 12.80 6.27 3.74
CA ARG A 163 13.60 7.50 3.98
C ARG A 163 12.92 8.75 3.37
N PRO A 164 13.17 9.96 3.92
CA PRO A 164 12.70 11.21 3.31
C PRO A 164 13.35 11.49 1.94
N ALA A 165 12.64 12.24 1.09
CA ALA A 165 12.96 12.57 -0.30
C ALA A 165 14.37 13.12 -0.60
N ASN A 166 15.12 13.55 0.41
CA ASN A 166 16.42 14.23 0.26
C ASN A 166 17.63 13.31 0.44
N ALA A 167 17.45 12.00 0.58
CA ALA A 167 18.55 11.05 0.53
C ALA A 167 18.90 10.76 -0.93
N ALA A 168 20.11 11.09 -1.37
CA ALA A 168 20.63 10.96 -2.74
C ALA A 168 20.72 9.52 -3.29
N GLU A 169 20.06 8.55 -2.65
CA GLU A 169 20.13 7.10 -2.92
C GLU A 169 18.76 6.49 -3.30
N ALA A 170 17.75 7.31 -3.61
CA ALA A 170 16.41 6.84 -3.96
C ALA A 170 16.32 6.39 -5.44
N GLU A 171 17.21 5.49 -5.88
CA GLU A 171 17.34 5.15 -7.31
C GLU A 171 16.26 4.19 -7.83
N GLU A 172 15.66 3.32 -7.01
CA GLU A 172 14.42 2.61 -7.38
C GLU A 172 13.80 1.98 -6.13
N SER A 173 12.47 1.80 -6.09
CA SER A 173 11.85 1.03 -4.99
C SER A 173 12.24 -0.42 -5.18
N ALA A 174 12.90 -1.02 -4.17
CA ALA A 174 13.21 -2.43 -4.20
C ALA A 174 11.93 -3.24 -4.46
N ILE A 175 12.00 -4.21 -5.37
CA ILE A 175 10.94 -5.19 -5.52
C ILE A 175 11.05 -6.13 -4.33
N LEU A 176 10.06 -6.10 -3.44
CA LEU A 176 10.01 -6.94 -2.25
C LEU A 176 9.06 -8.11 -2.49
N ASN A 177 9.38 -9.27 -1.91
CA ASN A 177 8.55 -10.46 -1.95
C ASN A 177 7.82 -10.67 -0.61
N ILE A 178 6.49 -10.70 -0.61
CA ILE A 178 5.69 -10.91 0.62
C ILE A 178 5.85 -12.32 1.22
N GLN A 179 6.42 -13.27 0.46
CA GLN A 179 6.70 -14.62 0.90
C GLN A 179 8.13 -14.80 1.41
N ASP A 180 9.04 -13.87 1.14
CA ASP A 180 10.43 -13.94 1.59
C ASP A 180 10.56 -13.42 3.05
N PRO A 181 11.11 -14.22 3.99
CA PRO A 181 11.24 -13.79 5.39
C PRO A 181 12.12 -12.55 5.61
N GLY A 182 13.11 -12.31 4.76
CA GLY A 182 13.97 -11.12 4.83
C GLY A 182 13.18 -9.87 4.45
N ASP A 183 12.48 -9.93 3.32
CA ASP A 183 11.64 -8.83 2.83
C ASP A 183 10.45 -8.57 3.75
N GLN A 184 9.87 -9.60 4.36
CA GLN A 184 8.80 -9.45 5.35
C GLN A 184 9.17 -8.51 6.51
N GLY A 185 10.43 -8.54 6.97
CA GLY A 185 10.94 -7.61 7.98
C GLY A 185 10.98 -6.16 7.47
N ILE A 186 11.43 -5.96 6.24
CA ILE A 186 11.46 -4.63 5.59
C ILE A 186 10.04 -4.09 5.44
N ILE A 187 9.12 -4.91 4.93
CA ILE A 187 7.71 -4.55 4.73
C ILE A 187 7.05 -4.16 6.06
N HIS A 188 7.34 -4.89 7.13
CA HIS A 188 6.83 -4.58 8.46
C HIS A 188 7.25 -3.18 8.91
N GLU A 189 8.54 -2.85 8.80
CA GLU A 189 9.07 -1.54 9.19
C GLU A 189 8.51 -0.40 8.34
N LEU A 190 8.36 -0.63 7.02
CA LEU A 190 7.72 0.33 6.12
C LEU A 190 6.27 0.59 6.54
N LEU A 191 5.47 -0.44 6.80
CA LEU A 191 4.08 -0.26 7.24
C LEU A 191 3.99 0.44 8.61
N LEU A 192 4.90 0.14 9.55
CA LEU A 192 4.96 0.85 10.83
C LEU A 192 5.29 2.33 10.67
N ARG A 193 6.21 2.68 9.75
CA ARG A 193 6.51 4.09 9.42
C ARG A 193 5.32 4.79 8.79
N MET A 194 4.68 4.20 7.77
CA MET A 194 3.46 4.76 7.17
C MET A 194 2.42 5.04 8.24
N ARG A 195 2.18 4.06 9.12
CA ARG A 195 1.21 4.19 10.20
C ARG A 195 1.55 5.34 11.14
N ARG A 196 2.81 5.46 11.57
CA ARG A 196 3.26 6.57 12.42
C ARG A 196 3.01 7.92 11.75
N ASP A 197 3.30 8.02 10.46
CA ASP A 197 3.13 9.25 9.67
C ASP A 197 1.65 9.60 9.50
N VAL A 198 0.81 8.61 9.19
CA VAL A 198 -0.64 8.75 9.08
C VAL A 198 -1.27 9.22 10.39
N LEU A 199 -0.85 8.64 11.51
CA LEU A 199 -1.43 8.93 12.84
C LEU A 199 -0.92 10.27 13.42
N SER A 200 0.36 10.59 13.22
CA SER A 200 0.92 11.89 13.63
C SER A 200 0.34 13.04 12.78
N GLY A 201 0.09 12.79 11.50
CA GLY A 201 -0.36 13.79 10.53
C GLY A 201 0.66 14.92 10.33
N SER A 202 1.91 14.69 10.73
CA SER A 202 3.02 15.64 10.64
C SER A 202 4.01 15.27 9.55
N ASN A 203 3.60 14.43 8.60
CA ASN A 203 4.50 14.00 7.55
C ASN A 203 4.56 15.00 6.39
N THR A 204 5.76 15.46 6.08
CA THR A 204 6.09 16.45 5.05
C THR A 204 7.21 15.93 4.14
N TYR A 205 7.05 14.73 3.59
CA TYR A 205 7.86 14.32 2.43
C TYR A 205 7.48 15.13 1.21
#